data_AF-A0A017HVY7-F1
#
_entry.id   AF-A0A017HVY7-F1
#
_cell.length_a   1.000
_cell.length_b   1.000
_cell.length_c   1.000
_cell.angle_alpha   90.00
_cell.angle_beta   90.00
_cell.angle_gamma   90.00
#
_symmetry.space_group_name_H-M   'P 1'
#
loop_
_entity.id
_entity.type
_entity.pdbx_description
1 polymer ?
#
loop_
_entity_poly.entity_id
_entity_poly.type
_entity_poly.pdbx_seq_one_letter_code
_entity_poly.pdbx_strand_id
1 'polypeptide(L)'
;MQLWRVHPDGTGMERITDDDRVNWFPHPSPTGDGVLYVAYESGIEGHPRDKDVELRLLDLGDGSIRTLLPIFGGQGSINVPCWHPGGRRFAFVRYARP
;
A
#
# COMPACT_ATOMS: atom_id res chain seq x y z
N MET A 1 -8.42 -7.54 3.86
CA MET A 1 -7.23 -8.04 3.13
C MET A 1 -6.00 -7.54 3.85
N GLN A 2 -4.98 -8.37 4.04
CA GLN A 2 -3.76 -8.01 4.76
C GLN A 2 -2.52 -8.33 3.93
N LEU A 3 -1.44 -7.59 4.14
CA LEU A 3 -0.19 -7.77 3.42
C LEU A 3 0.71 -8.77 4.15
N TRP A 4 1.42 -9.57 3.36
CA TRP A 4 2.35 -10.59 3.83
C TRP A 4 3.66 -10.49 3.05
N ARG A 5 4.75 -10.94 3.67
CA ARG A 5 6.04 -11.15 3.02
C ARG A 5 6.55 -12.56 3.29
N VAL A 6 7.47 -13.01 2.43
CA VAL A 6 8.12 -14.31 2.52
C VAL A 6 9.53 -14.19 1.95
N HIS A 7 10.47 -14.99 2.45
CA HIS A 7 11.80 -15.07 1.85
C HIS A 7 11.74 -15.68 0.44
N PRO A 8 12.72 -15.38 -0.43
CA PRO A 8 12.76 -15.95 -1.78
C PRO A 8 12.83 -17.49 -1.82
N ASP A 9 13.32 -18.12 -0.76
CA ASP A 9 13.37 -19.58 -0.60
C ASP A 9 12.03 -20.19 -0.11
N GLY A 10 11.00 -19.36 0.10
CA GLY A 10 9.68 -19.77 0.57
C GLY A 10 9.54 -19.86 2.09
N THR A 11 10.60 -19.60 2.85
CA THR A 11 10.56 -19.60 4.32
C THR A 11 10.18 -18.23 4.90
N GLY A 12 9.95 -18.16 6.21
CA GLY A 12 9.74 -16.88 6.90
C GLY A 12 8.48 -16.13 6.46
N MET A 13 7.38 -16.85 6.25
CA MET A 13 6.08 -16.22 5.99
C MET A 13 5.67 -15.35 7.17
N GLU A 14 5.42 -14.07 6.91
CA GLU A 14 5.14 -13.08 7.95
C GLU A 14 4.05 -12.11 7.47
N ARG A 15 3.09 -11.87 8.35
CA ARG A 15 2.06 -10.85 8.16
C ARG A 15 2.63 -9.50 8.55
N ILE A 16 2.59 -8.54 7.63
CA ILE A 16 3.22 -7.21 7.82
C ILE A 16 2.22 -6.07 8.04
N THR A 17 0.92 -6.36 7.93
CA THR A 17 -0.14 -5.44 8.35
C THR A 17 -1.17 -6.17 9.21
N ASP A 18 -1.57 -5.55 10.32
CA ASP A 18 -2.61 -6.05 11.22
C ASP A 18 -3.53 -4.94 11.72
N ASP A 19 -4.32 -4.39 10.79
CA ASP A 19 -5.31 -3.36 11.10
C ASP A 19 -6.69 -3.71 10.54
N ASP A 20 -7.67 -2.85 10.80
CA ASP A 20 -9.06 -3.00 10.39
C ASP A 20 -9.32 -2.66 8.90
N ARG A 21 -8.27 -2.28 8.16
CA ARG A 21 -8.34 -1.85 6.77
C ARG A 21 -8.27 -3.02 5.80
N VAL A 22 -8.62 -2.74 4.55
CA VAL A 22 -8.46 -3.68 3.44
C VAL A 22 -7.27 -3.21 2.61
N ASN A 23 -6.11 -3.82 2.83
CA ASN A 23 -4.83 -3.38 2.29
C ASN A 23 -4.49 -4.09 0.97
N TRP A 24 -4.11 -3.32 -0.05
CA TRP A 24 -3.89 -3.77 -1.43
C TRP A 24 -2.70 -3.05 -2.10
N PHE A 25 -2.21 -3.65 -3.18
CA PHE A 25 -1.17 -3.10 -4.05
C PHE A 25 0.13 -2.73 -3.29
N PRO A 26 0.77 -3.70 -2.59
CA PRO A 26 2.04 -3.43 -1.91
C PRO A 26 3.15 -3.12 -2.91
N HIS A 27 3.81 -2.00 -2.70
CA HIS A 27 4.99 -1.56 -3.44
C HIS A 27 6.15 -1.34 -2.47
N PRO A 28 7.03 -2.34 -2.28
CA PRO A 28 8.27 -2.18 -1.53
C PRO A 28 9.11 -1.05 -2.13
N SER A 29 9.68 -0.22 -1.27
CA SER A 29 10.63 0.82 -1.63
C SER A 29 11.91 0.19 -2.19
N PRO A 30 12.52 0.76 -3.25
CA PRO A 30 13.78 0.25 -3.79
C PRO A 30 14.96 0.36 -2.81
N THR A 31 14.83 1.17 -1.75
CA THR A 31 15.82 1.30 -0.67
C THR A 31 15.59 0.33 0.49
N GLY A 32 14.53 -0.48 0.45
CA GLY A 32 14.27 -1.53 1.44
C GLY A 32 13.80 -1.03 2.81
N ASP A 33 13.48 0.25 2.94
CA ASP A 33 13.09 0.92 4.18
C ASP A 33 11.57 0.90 4.45
N GLY A 34 10.75 0.69 3.43
CA GLY A 34 9.29 0.69 3.62
C GLY A 34 8.49 0.05 2.49
N VAL A 35 7.17 -0.03 2.69
CA VAL A 35 6.19 -0.53 1.71
C VAL A 35 5.05 0.46 1.59
N LEU A 36 4.86 1.03 0.39
CA LEU A 36 3.69 1.84 0.04
C LEU A 36 2.53 0.93 -0.35
N TYR A 37 1.31 1.26 0.05
CA TYR A 37 0.12 0.49 -0.33
C TYR A 37 -1.15 1.34 -0.28
N VAL A 38 -2.23 0.81 -0.88
CA VAL A 38 -3.59 1.37 -0.79
C VAL A 38 -4.33 0.69 0.36
N ALA A 39 -4.94 1.48 1.23
CA ALA A 39 -5.82 1.00 2.28
C ALA A 39 -7.26 1.49 2.02
N TYR A 40 -8.18 0.55 1.87
CA TYR A 40 -9.61 0.83 1.84
C TYR A 40 -10.20 0.77 3.25
N GLU A 41 -11.36 1.40 3.42
CA GLU A 41 -12.17 1.24 4.62
C GLU A 41 -12.58 -0.22 4.86
N SER A 42 -12.83 -0.56 6.13
CA SER A 42 -13.28 -1.87 6.54
C SER A 42 -14.59 -2.26 5.83
N GLY A 43 -14.76 -3.55 5.55
CA GLY A 43 -15.95 -4.07 4.87
C GLY A 43 -15.99 -3.85 3.35
N ILE A 44 -15.02 -3.16 2.75
CA ILE A 44 -14.91 -3.10 1.28
C ILE A 44 -14.47 -4.46 0.73
N GLU A 45 -15.32 -5.04 -0.12
CA GLU A 45 -14.99 -6.27 -0.84
C GLU A 45 -14.12 -5.99 -2.07
N GLY A 46 -13.08 -6.80 -2.24
CA GLY A 46 -12.12 -6.65 -3.35
C GLY A 46 -11.32 -5.35 -3.27
N HIS A 47 -11.07 -4.74 -4.43
CA HIS A 47 -10.35 -3.48 -4.58
C HIS A 47 -11.05 -2.58 -5.62
N PRO A 48 -12.23 -2.02 -5.34
CA PRO A 48 -12.97 -1.25 -6.33
C PRO A 48 -12.30 0.08 -6.71
N ARG A 49 -12.72 0.67 -7.82
CA ARG A 49 -12.43 2.07 -8.18
C ARG A 49 -13.45 3.02 -7.54
N ASP A 50 -13.19 4.33 -7.64
CA ASP A 50 -14.07 5.41 -7.16
C ASP A 50 -14.42 5.32 -5.67
N LYS A 51 -13.42 5.04 -4.83
CA LYS A 51 -13.54 5.03 -3.37
C LYS A 51 -12.66 6.07 -2.73
N ASP A 52 -13.06 6.51 -1.55
CA ASP A 52 -12.16 7.19 -0.62
C ASP A 52 -11.22 6.15 -0.01
N VAL A 53 -9.93 6.29 -0.30
CA VAL A 53 -8.87 5.38 0.14
C VAL A 53 -7.70 6.16 0.71
N GLU A 54 -6.82 5.47 1.42
CA GLU A 54 -5.60 6.03 1.96
C GLU A 54 -4.40 5.43 1.25
N LEU A 55 -3.43 6.27 0.88
CA LEU A 55 -2.07 5.80 0.63
C LEU A 55 -1.33 5.77 1.96
N ARG A 56 -0.87 4.59 2.35
CA ARG A 56 -0.17 4.36 3.62
C ARG A 56 1.22 3.79 3.36
N LEU A 57 2.12 4.07 4.31
CA LEU A 57 3.49 3.59 4.30
C LEU A 57 3.75 2.79 5.57
N LEU A 58 4.14 1.54 5.38
CA LEU A 58 4.73 0.69 6.41
C LEU A 58 6.24 0.94 6.44
N ASP A 59 6.79 1.22 7.62
CA ASP A 59 8.24 1.23 7.88
C ASP A 59 8.69 -0.20 8.20
N LEU A 60 9.71 -0.70 7.50
CA LEU A 60 10.20 -2.07 7.68
C LEU A 60 11.19 -2.22 8.84
N GLY A 61 11.69 -1.12 9.40
CA GLY A 61 12.59 -1.11 10.53
C GLY A 61 11.89 -1.31 11.87
N ASP A 62 10.73 -0.68 12.06
CA ASP A 62 9.96 -0.75 13.32
C ASP A 62 8.53 -1.29 13.18
N GLY A 63 8.06 -1.53 11.94
CA GLY A 63 6.72 -2.03 11.67
C GLY A 63 5.63 -0.96 11.81
N SER A 64 5.98 0.30 12.01
CA SER A 64 5.01 1.38 12.14
C SER A 64 4.34 1.68 10.80
N ILE A 65 3.06 2.04 10.86
CA ILE A 65 2.25 2.38 9.70
C ILE A 65 1.75 3.81 9.84
N ARG A 66 1.94 4.62 8.80
CA ARG A 66 1.36 5.97 8.73
C ARG A 66 0.61 6.22 7.44
N THR A 67 -0.46 7.01 7.54
CA THR A 67 -1.18 7.52 6.37
C THR A 67 -0.42 8.70 5.79
N LEU A 68 -0.06 8.59 4.51
CA LEU A 68 0.64 9.65 3.77
C LEU A 68 -0.35 10.64 3.17
N LEU A 69 -1.40 10.14 2.52
CA LEU A 69 -2.46 10.97 1.96
C LEU A 69 -3.79 10.22 1.81
N PRO A 70 -4.93 10.84 2.14
CA PRO A 70 -6.23 10.40 1.67
C PRO A 70 -6.44 10.81 0.21
N ILE A 71 -7.01 9.93 -0.61
CA ILE A 71 -7.35 10.20 -2.01
C ILE A 71 -8.71 9.62 -2.36
N PHE A 72 -9.40 10.26 -3.30
CA PHE A 72 -10.45 9.60 -4.06
C PHE A 72 -9.80 8.82 -5.21
N GLY A 73 -10.02 7.51 -5.27
CA GLY A 73 -9.25 6.59 -6.09
C GLY A 73 -9.67 5.13 -5.89
N GLY A 74 -8.69 4.28 -5.59
CA GLY A 74 -8.85 2.83 -5.47
C GLY A 74 -8.06 2.08 -6.54
N GLN A 75 -8.63 1.03 -7.15
CA GLN A 75 -7.98 0.31 -8.23
C GLN A 75 -7.65 1.26 -9.38
N GLY A 76 -6.36 1.31 -9.74
CA GLY A 76 -5.74 2.21 -10.71
C GLY A 76 -4.82 3.27 -10.08
N SER A 77 -4.85 3.46 -8.75
CA SER A 77 -4.09 4.53 -8.09
C SER A 77 -2.58 4.29 -8.08
N ILE A 78 -2.15 3.04 -7.86
CA ILE A 78 -0.74 2.61 -7.85
C ILE A 78 -0.58 1.17 -8.38
N ASN A 79 -1.27 0.77 -9.45
CA ASN A 79 -1.27 -0.64 -9.90
C ASN A 79 0.03 -1.13 -10.57
N VAL A 80 0.96 -0.22 -10.83
CA VAL A 80 2.24 -0.49 -11.48
C VAL A 80 3.37 0.08 -10.63
N PRO A 81 4.61 -0.41 -10.76
CA PRO A 81 5.75 0.14 -10.04
C PRO A 81 5.82 1.66 -10.16
N CYS A 82 5.85 2.34 -9.01
CA CYS A 82 5.64 3.79 -8.95
C CYS A 82 6.76 4.55 -8.21
N TRP A 83 7.71 3.85 -7.62
CA TRP A 83 8.81 4.45 -6.86
C TRP A 83 9.88 5.07 -7.78
N HIS A 84 10.36 6.24 -7.39
CA HIS A 84 11.63 6.77 -7.86
C HIS A 84 12.77 5.85 -7.38
N PRO A 85 13.82 5.58 -8.18
CA PRO A 85 14.88 4.64 -7.83
C PRO A 85 15.57 4.91 -6.48
N GLY A 86 15.66 6.19 -6.10
CA GLY A 86 16.21 6.60 -4.80
C GLY A 86 15.24 6.54 -3.60
N GLY A 87 14.07 5.91 -3.71
CA GLY A 87 13.14 5.65 -2.58
C GLY A 87 12.42 6.86 -1.98
N ARG A 88 12.82 8.09 -2.31
CA ARG A 88 12.28 9.30 -1.66
C ARG A 88 10.95 9.83 -2.22
N ARG A 89 10.50 9.30 -3.37
CA ARG A 89 9.33 9.82 -4.12
C ARG A 89 8.64 8.68 -4.82
N PHE A 90 7.33 8.81 -5.03
CA PHE A 90 6.54 7.89 -5.85
C PHE A 90 5.50 8.67 -6.66
N ALA A 91 5.06 8.08 -7.76
CA ALA A 91 3.92 8.55 -8.54
C ALA A 91 2.62 7.88 -8.09
N PHE A 92 1.50 8.57 -8.18
CA PHE A 92 0.18 7.99 -7.94
C PHE A 92 -0.87 8.71 -8.80
N VAL A 93 -1.99 8.04 -9.00
CA VAL A 93 -3.18 8.63 -9.63
C VAL A 93 -4.24 8.84 -8.56
N ARG A 94 -4.88 10.01 -8.59
CA ARG A 94 -6.14 10.27 -7.89
C ARG A 94 -7.22 10.60 -8.91
N TYR A 95 -8.45 10.26 -8.61
CA TYR A 95 -9.59 10.55 -9.48
C TYR A 95 -10.17 11.91 -9.14
N ALA A 96 -10.78 12.54 -10.14
CA ALA A 96 -11.67 13.67 -9.90
C ALA A 96 -12.99 13.12 -9.37
N ARG A 97 -13.59 13.82 -8.40
CA ARG A 97 -14.99 13.55 -8.05
C ARG A 97 -15.88 14.01 -9.21
N PRO A 98 -16.97 13.30 -9.51
CA PRO A 98 -18.01 13.79 -10.41
C PRO A 98 -18.54 15.16 -10.00
#